data_AF-A0A956VGW8-F1
#
_entry.id   AF-A0A956VGW8-F1
#
_cell.length_a   1.000
_cell.length_b   1.000
_cell.length_c   1.000
_cell.angle_alpha   90.00
_cell.angle_beta   90.00
_cell.angle_gamma   90.00
#
_symmetry.space_group_name_H-M   'P 1'
#
loop_
_entity.id
_entity.type
_entity.pdbx_description
1 polymer ?
#
loop_
_entity_poly.entity_id
_entity_poly.type
_entity_poly.pdbx_seq_one_letter_code
_entity_poly.pdbx_strand_id
1 'polypeptide(L)'
;PMSPPTATPSPTDTPVPTNTVSVPPTESRAVSFVLGSFSAQLTLTINFGAGTVTGTLSGSRSEILSNACFEGSTQIDDAQAVATSSFTTGFSGAISTTGGPYNAGLSISGTTSYTLAKPFTDPRCLSQNQLPPPAPFNASGTISGVATGTGPATINVNTTLGSYSE
;
A
#
# COMPACT_ATOMS: atom_id res chain seq x y z
N PRO A 1 -0.95 -72.70 -52.70
CA PRO A 1 -1.30 -72.11 -51.38
C PRO A 1 -0.41 -70.89 -51.09
N MET A 2 -0.96 -69.67 -51.20
CA MET A 2 -0.26 -68.44 -50.85
C MET A 2 -0.42 -68.15 -49.36
N SER A 3 0.69 -67.85 -48.68
CA SER A 3 0.70 -67.49 -47.26
C SER A 3 0.03 -66.14 -47.02
N PRO A 4 -0.72 -65.97 -45.91
CA PRO A 4 -1.38 -64.71 -45.59
C PRO A 4 -0.35 -63.65 -45.16
N PRO A 5 -0.62 -62.35 -45.40
CA PRO A 5 0.26 -61.27 -45.01
C PRO A 5 0.30 -61.09 -43.49
N THR A 6 1.50 -60.97 -42.94
CA THR A 6 1.77 -60.67 -41.53
C THR A 6 1.30 -59.25 -41.20
N ALA A 7 0.41 -59.11 -40.22
CA ALA A 7 -0.05 -57.80 -39.76
C ALA A 7 1.07 -57.06 -39.00
N THR A 8 1.36 -55.82 -39.40
CA THR A 8 2.28 -54.92 -38.71
C THR A 8 1.62 -54.40 -37.43
N PRO A 9 2.27 -54.45 -36.25
CA PRO A 9 1.70 -53.91 -35.02
C PRO A 9 1.55 -52.40 -35.10
N SER A 10 0.38 -51.90 -34.67
CA SER A 10 0.09 -50.47 -34.54
C SER A 10 0.94 -49.89 -33.40
N PRO A 11 1.57 -48.71 -33.56
CA PRO A 11 2.29 -48.06 -32.48
C PRO A 11 1.34 -47.78 -31.32
N THR A 12 1.75 -48.19 -30.11
CA THR A 12 1.04 -47.87 -28.87
C THR A 12 1.37 -46.43 -28.51
N ASP A 13 0.39 -45.54 -28.60
CA ASP A 13 0.51 -44.16 -28.12
C ASP A 13 0.86 -44.20 -26.63
N THR A 14 2.10 -43.81 -26.32
CA THR A 14 2.52 -43.61 -24.94
C THR A 14 1.95 -42.28 -24.48
N PRO A 15 1.10 -42.23 -23.43
CA PRO A 15 0.52 -40.98 -22.97
C PRO A 15 1.63 -40.01 -22.57
N VAL A 16 1.58 -38.80 -23.12
CA VAL A 16 2.53 -37.72 -22.81
C VAL A 16 2.39 -37.36 -21.33
N PRO A 17 3.47 -37.38 -20.53
CA PRO A 17 3.41 -36.98 -19.13
C PRO A 17 3.01 -35.51 -19.04
N THR A 18 1.84 -35.26 -18.46
CA THR A 18 1.37 -33.90 -18.16
C THR A 18 2.12 -33.42 -16.91
N ASN A 19 3.25 -32.75 -17.11
CA ASN A 19 3.93 -32.03 -16.04
C ASN A 19 3.03 -30.89 -15.56
N THR A 20 2.31 -31.12 -14.46
CA THR A 20 1.55 -30.09 -13.77
C THR A 20 2.54 -29.26 -12.97
N VAL A 21 2.95 -28.11 -13.51
CA VAL A 21 3.69 -27.10 -12.75
C VAL A 21 2.72 -26.54 -11.71
N SER A 22 2.87 -26.96 -10.46
CA SER A 22 2.13 -26.39 -9.34
C SER A 22 2.68 -25.00 -9.05
N VAL A 23 2.04 -23.97 -9.62
CA VAL A 23 2.28 -22.59 -9.23
C VAL A 23 1.88 -22.45 -7.75
N PRO A 24 2.73 -21.87 -6.88
CA PRO A 24 2.38 -21.67 -5.48
C PRO A 24 1.06 -20.88 -5.39
N PRO A 25 0.08 -21.34 -4.59
CA PRO A 25 -1.29 -20.81 -4.61
C PRO A 25 -1.38 -19.38 -4.08
N THR A 26 -0.33 -18.87 -3.45
CA THR A 26 -0.31 -17.55 -2.83
C THR A 26 1.08 -16.95 -2.90
N GLU A 27 1.16 -15.69 -3.31
CA GLU A 27 2.38 -14.89 -3.35
C GLU A 27 2.20 -13.63 -2.51
N SER A 28 3.17 -13.28 -1.68
CA SER A 28 3.15 -12.07 -0.86
C SER A 28 4.36 -11.19 -1.16
N ARG A 29 4.14 -9.86 -1.23
CA ARG A 29 5.17 -8.87 -1.53
C ARG A 29 5.04 -7.66 -0.62
N ALA A 30 6.17 -7.05 -0.27
CA ALA A 30 6.22 -5.77 0.42
C ALA A 30 7.07 -4.78 -0.39
N VAL A 31 6.57 -3.56 -0.57
CA VAL A 31 7.26 -2.50 -1.32
C VAL A 31 7.17 -1.21 -0.52
N SER A 32 8.32 -0.56 -0.32
CA SER A 32 8.41 0.77 0.28
C SER A 32 8.66 1.82 -0.79
N PHE A 33 7.94 2.93 -0.71
CA PHE A 33 8.02 4.02 -1.68
C PHE A 33 7.54 5.34 -1.06
N VAL A 34 7.74 6.44 -1.76
CA VAL A 34 7.22 7.75 -1.35
C VAL A 34 5.89 7.99 -2.04
N LEU A 35 4.85 8.28 -1.25
CA LEU A 35 3.51 8.61 -1.72
C LEU A 35 3.18 10.07 -1.35
N GLY A 36 3.36 10.99 -2.29
CA GLY A 36 3.32 12.43 -1.99
C GLY A 36 4.43 12.78 -1.00
N SER A 37 4.07 13.16 0.24
CA SER A 37 5.02 13.42 1.34
C SER A 37 5.10 12.29 2.38
N PHE A 38 4.41 11.17 2.17
CA PHE A 38 4.45 10.02 3.08
C PHE A 38 5.54 9.04 2.68
N SER A 39 6.28 8.55 3.67
CA SER A 39 6.98 7.28 3.56
C SER A 39 5.93 6.17 3.67
N ALA A 40 5.73 5.42 2.59
CA ALA A 40 4.66 4.43 2.47
C ALA A 40 5.21 3.01 2.33
N GLN A 41 4.45 2.05 2.83
CA GLN A 41 4.68 0.63 2.65
C GLN A 41 3.39 -0.05 2.17
N LEU A 42 3.51 -0.77 1.06
CA LEU A 42 2.47 -1.63 0.51
C LEU A 42 2.84 -3.09 0.79
N THR A 43 1.92 -3.84 1.39
CA THR A 43 1.95 -5.30 1.42
C THR A 43 0.85 -5.82 0.51
N LEU A 44 1.19 -6.68 -0.44
CA LEU A 44 0.29 -7.29 -1.41
C LEU A 44 0.29 -8.80 -1.21
N THR A 45 -0.86 -9.43 -1.30
CA THR A 45 -1.01 -10.89 -1.33
C THR A 45 -1.90 -11.28 -2.50
N ILE A 46 -1.37 -12.07 -3.42
CA ILE A 46 -2.06 -12.57 -4.60
C ILE A 46 -2.41 -14.03 -4.34
N ASN A 47 -3.69 -14.39 -4.45
CA ASN A 47 -4.17 -15.77 -4.37
C ASN A 47 -4.79 -16.18 -5.70
N PHE A 48 -4.01 -16.89 -6.52
CA PHE A 48 -4.44 -17.37 -7.83
C PHE A 48 -5.54 -18.43 -7.73
N GLY A 49 -5.51 -19.28 -6.69
CA GLY A 49 -6.55 -20.29 -6.49
C GLY A 49 -7.92 -19.67 -6.19
N ALA A 50 -7.93 -18.56 -5.45
CA ALA A 50 -9.14 -17.82 -5.10
C ALA A 50 -9.50 -16.72 -6.12
N GLY A 51 -8.62 -16.41 -7.08
CA GLY A 51 -8.85 -15.29 -8.01
C GLY A 51 -8.88 -13.93 -7.30
N THR A 52 -8.06 -13.73 -6.26
CA THR A 52 -8.08 -12.49 -5.47
C THR A 52 -6.70 -11.88 -5.30
N VAL A 53 -6.67 -10.55 -5.17
CA VAL A 53 -5.54 -9.80 -4.68
C VAL A 53 -5.99 -9.01 -3.45
N THR A 54 -5.21 -9.05 -2.39
CA THR A 54 -5.49 -8.35 -1.14
C THR A 54 -4.24 -7.64 -0.68
N GLY A 55 -4.37 -6.70 0.25
CA GLY A 55 -3.19 -6.10 0.83
C GLY A 55 -3.49 -4.98 1.80
N THR A 56 -2.40 -4.40 2.29
CA THR A 56 -2.41 -3.26 3.20
C THR A 56 -1.48 -2.18 2.66
N LEU A 57 -1.96 -0.95 2.61
CA LEU A 57 -1.15 0.23 2.35
C LEU A 57 -1.07 1.04 3.64
N SER A 58 0.13 1.28 4.13
CA SER A 58 0.41 2.12 5.28
C SER A 58 1.35 3.26 4.90
N GLY A 59 1.32 4.33 5.66
CA GLY A 59 2.29 5.41 5.48
C GLY A 59 2.34 6.35 6.64
N SER A 60 3.48 7.01 6.78
CA SER A 60 3.74 8.02 7.81
C SER A 60 4.53 9.18 7.25
N ARG A 61 4.25 10.39 7.73
CA ARG A 61 5.10 11.56 7.57
C ARG A 61 5.16 12.33 8.88
N SER A 62 6.25 13.05 9.07
CA SER A 62 6.42 13.97 10.20
C SER A 62 6.95 15.31 9.69
N GLU A 63 6.45 16.39 10.28
CA GLU A 63 6.84 17.76 9.98
C GLU A 63 7.05 18.54 11.29
N ILE A 64 8.00 19.47 11.30
CA ILE A 64 8.21 20.39 12.43
C ILE A 64 7.44 21.67 12.14
N LEU A 65 6.48 21.97 13.01
CA LEU A 65 5.76 23.23 13.04
C LEU A 65 6.43 24.15 14.05
N SER A 66 6.70 25.39 13.66
CA SER A 66 7.27 26.41 14.55
C SER A 66 6.26 27.54 14.75
N ASN A 67 6.10 27.98 16.00
CA ASN A 67 5.31 29.15 16.35
C ASN A 67 6.17 30.13 17.14
N ALA A 68 6.01 31.42 16.87
CA ALA A 68 6.75 32.48 17.54
C ALA A 68 5.79 33.33 18.38
N CYS A 69 6.19 33.61 19.61
CA CYS A 69 5.46 34.48 20.52
C CYS A 69 6.07 35.89 20.48
N PHE A 70 5.24 36.92 20.37
CA PHE A 70 5.66 38.30 20.20
C PHE A 70 5.10 39.20 21.30
N GLU A 71 5.89 40.18 21.71
CA GLU A 71 5.43 41.37 22.45
C GLU A 71 5.57 42.59 21.53
N GLY A 72 4.43 43.10 21.05
CA GLY A 72 4.42 44.07 19.97
C GLY A 72 5.03 43.46 18.70
N SER A 73 6.12 44.05 18.21
CA SER A 73 6.88 43.54 17.06
C SER A 73 8.11 42.71 17.43
N THR A 74 8.43 42.56 18.72
CA THR A 74 9.62 41.82 19.17
C THR A 74 9.25 40.38 19.45
N GLN A 75 9.93 39.44 18.81
CA GLN A 75 9.81 38.03 19.18
C GLN A 75 10.46 37.84 20.55
N ILE A 76 9.70 37.28 21.48
CA ILE A 76 10.14 37.02 22.85
C ILE A 76 10.40 35.54 23.12
N ASP A 77 9.81 34.65 22.32
CA ASP A 77 10.00 33.20 22.46
C ASP A 77 9.60 32.43 21.18
N ASP A 78 9.96 31.16 21.11
CA ASP A 78 9.52 30.23 20.06
C ASP A 78 9.22 28.84 20.63
N ALA A 79 8.20 28.21 20.06
CA ALA A 79 7.82 26.83 20.35
C ALA A 79 7.82 26.01 19.07
N GLN A 80 8.05 24.71 19.23
CA GLN A 80 8.03 23.75 18.13
C GLN A 80 7.15 22.56 18.50
N ALA A 81 6.37 22.10 17.54
CA ALA A 81 5.63 20.86 17.61
C ALA A 81 5.99 19.95 16.43
N VAL A 82 6.00 18.64 16.66
CA VAL A 82 6.04 17.66 15.58
C VAL A 82 4.61 17.28 15.23
N ALA A 83 4.21 17.52 13.98
CA ALA A 83 2.99 16.99 13.42
C ALA A 83 3.30 15.66 12.73
N THR A 84 2.69 14.57 13.19
CA THR A 84 2.85 13.23 12.60
C THR A 84 1.52 12.78 12.02
N SER A 85 1.48 12.61 10.70
CA SER A 85 0.33 12.04 9.99
C SER A 85 0.61 10.59 9.64
N SER A 86 -0.33 9.70 9.96
CA SER A 86 -0.22 8.28 9.62
C SER A 86 -1.54 7.70 9.14
N PHE A 87 -1.47 6.68 8.28
CA PHE A 87 -2.63 5.92 7.83
C PHE A 87 -2.30 4.44 7.68
N THR A 88 -3.32 3.59 7.71
CA THR A 88 -3.25 2.18 7.32
C THR A 88 -4.60 1.79 6.73
N THR A 89 -4.60 1.32 5.49
CA THR A 89 -5.81 0.87 4.79
C THR A 89 -5.61 -0.54 4.24
N GLY A 90 -6.67 -1.35 4.30
CA GLY A 90 -6.77 -2.58 3.54
C GLY A 90 -7.31 -2.32 2.14
N PHE A 91 -7.06 -3.24 1.22
CA PHE A 91 -7.74 -3.32 -0.07
C PHE A 91 -7.92 -4.77 -0.51
N SER A 92 -8.88 -4.97 -1.40
CA SER A 92 -9.13 -6.25 -2.05
C SER A 92 -9.62 -6.01 -3.47
N GLY A 93 -9.22 -6.89 -4.38
CA GLY A 93 -9.62 -6.89 -5.78
C GLY A 93 -9.64 -8.30 -6.35
N ALA A 94 -10.27 -8.46 -7.51
CA ALA A 94 -10.30 -9.73 -8.23
C ALA A 94 -9.16 -9.82 -9.24
N ILE A 95 -8.65 -11.04 -9.45
CA ILE A 95 -7.78 -11.43 -10.57
C ILE A 95 -8.32 -12.71 -11.21
N SER A 96 -7.96 -12.94 -12.47
CA SER A 96 -8.13 -14.28 -13.05
C SER A 96 -7.27 -15.30 -12.29
N THR A 97 -7.73 -16.55 -12.20
CA THR A 97 -7.00 -17.64 -11.55
C THR A 97 -5.71 -18.04 -12.28
N THR A 98 -5.57 -17.61 -13.53
CA THR A 98 -4.33 -17.76 -14.32
C THR A 98 -3.41 -16.53 -14.25
N GLY A 99 -3.78 -15.52 -13.45
CA GLY A 99 -3.19 -14.20 -13.49
C GLY A 99 -3.84 -13.29 -14.55
N GLY A 100 -3.52 -12.00 -14.47
CA GLY A 100 -4.14 -10.97 -15.29
C GLY A 100 -4.12 -9.60 -14.62
N PRO A 101 -4.74 -8.59 -15.26
CA PRO A 101 -4.85 -7.27 -14.67
C PRO A 101 -5.73 -7.29 -13.42
N TYR A 102 -5.40 -6.43 -12.46
CA TYR A 102 -6.25 -6.14 -11.32
C TYR A 102 -6.40 -4.65 -11.11
N ASN A 103 -7.50 -4.30 -10.46
CA ASN A 103 -7.79 -2.96 -9.97
C ASN A 103 -8.56 -3.09 -8.66
N ALA A 104 -8.05 -2.45 -7.61
CA ALA A 104 -8.67 -2.40 -6.29
C ALA A 104 -8.79 -0.94 -5.86
N GLY A 105 -9.98 -0.56 -5.41
CA GLY A 105 -10.20 0.75 -4.80
C GLY A 105 -9.49 0.87 -3.45
N LEU A 106 -9.01 2.07 -3.15
CA LEU A 106 -8.46 2.44 -1.84
C LEU A 106 -9.37 3.46 -1.17
N SER A 107 -9.67 3.20 0.11
CA SER A 107 -10.32 4.15 1.02
C SER A 107 -9.39 4.38 2.19
N ILE A 108 -8.55 5.41 2.08
CA ILE A 108 -7.52 5.71 3.07
C ILE A 108 -8.14 6.59 4.15
N SER A 109 -8.06 6.14 5.39
CA SER A 109 -8.33 6.96 6.57
C SER A 109 -7.09 7.00 7.44
N GLY A 110 -6.77 8.19 7.93
CA GLY A 110 -5.61 8.41 8.78
C GLY A 110 -5.86 9.49 9.82
N THR A 111 -4.82 9.78 10.59
CA THR A 111 -4.86 10.77 11.67
C THR A 111 -3.56 11.54 11.71
N THR A 112 -3.66 12.85 11.94
CA THR A 112 -2.54 13.71 12.30
C THR A 112 -2.54 13.93 13.80
N SER A 113 -1.42 13.67 14.44
CA SER A 113 -1.20 13.90 15.87
C SER A 113 -0.08 14.93 16.05
N TYR A 114 -0.11 15.63 17.18
CA TYR A 114 0.86 16.67 17.50
C TYR A 114 1.59 16.29 18.79
N THR A 115 2.91 16.44 18.81
CA THR A 115 3.72 16.31 20.02
C THR A 115 4.55 17.58 20.20
N LEU A 116 4.54 18.14 21.41
CA LEU A 116 5.31 19.33 21.72
C LEU A 116 6.79 18.94 21.78
N ALA A 117 7.60 19.49 20.88
CA ALA A 117 9.02 19.22 20.79
C ALA A 117 9.83 20.22 21.63
N LYS A 118 9.40 21.49 21.57
CA LYS A 118 9.95 22.60 22.34
C LYS A 118 8.78 23.46 22.82
N PRO A 119 8.51 23.51 24.14
CA PRO A 119 7.51 24.41 24.68
C PRO A 119 8.04 25.86 24.67
N PHE A 120 7.12 26.83 24.65
CA PHE A 120 7.40 28.16 25.14
C PHE A 120 7.84 28.11 26.61
N THR A 121 8.77 28.98 26.96
CA THR A 121 9.36 29.15 28.29
C THR A 121 9.08 30.54 28.88
N ASP A 122 8.79 31.55 28.07
CA ASP A 122 8.39 32.87 28.55
C ASP A 122 7.00 32.79 29.22
N PRO A 123 6.84 33.28 30.47
CA PRO A 123 5.57 33.23 31.21
C PRO A 123 4.36 33.78 30.45
N ARG A 124 4.58 34.76 29.55
CA ARG A 124 3.52 35.40 28.76
C ARG A 124 3.00 34.50 27.63
N CYS A 125 3.76 33.47 27.26
CA CYS A 125 3.50 32.59 26.14
C CYS A 125 3.07 31.18 26.56
N LEU A 126 3.16 30.84 27.86
CA LEU A 126 2.88 29.48 28.36
C LEU A 126 1.47 28.97 28.04
N SER A 127 0.47 29.86 27.98
CA SER A 127 -0.90 29.48 27.63
C SER A 127 -1.04 28.97 26.18
N GLN A 128 -0.06 29.27 25.32
CA GLN A 128 -0.02 28.84 23.92
C GLN A 128 0.65 27.48 23.72
N ASN A 129 1.12 26.81 24.79
CA ASN A 129 1.66 25.44 24.71
C ASN A 129 0.58 24.36 24.50
N GLN A 130 -0.67 24.75 24.23
CA GLN A 130 -1.74 23.82 23.93
C GLN A 130 -1.64 23.34 22.49
N LEU A 131 -1.56 22.02 22.31
CA LEU A 131 -1.58 21.41 20.99
C LEU A 131 -3.02 21.20 20.51
N PRO A 132 -3.28 21.31 19.20
CA PRO A 132 -4.55 20.88 18.64
C PRO A 132 -4.84 19.41 18.94
N PRO A 133 -6.13 19.02 19.06
CA PRO A 133 -6.48 17.61 19.12
C PRO A 133 -6.08 16.89 17.82
N PRO A 134 -5.94 15.56 17.83
CA PRO A 134 -5.68 14.81 16.62
C PRO A 134 -6.75 15.03 15.55
N ALA A 135 -6.33 15.31 14.32
CA ALA A 135 -7.22 15.61 13.21
C ALA A 135 -7.29 14.42 12.24
N PRO A 136 -8.46 13.84 11.96
CA PRO A 136 -8.59 12.78 10.97
C PRO A 136 -8.41 13.34 9.55
N PHE A 137 -7.95 12.50 8.63
CA PHE A 137 -7.97 12.80 7.20
C PHE A 137 -8.44 11.59 6.41
N ASN A 138 -9.06 11.86 5.26
CA ASN A 138 -9.50 10.83 4.32
C ASN A 138 -8.91 11.08 2.94
N ALA A 139 -8.59 10.01 2.24
CA ALA A 139 -8.13 10.02 0.87
C ALA A 139 -8.68 8.81 0.13
N SER A 140 -8.66 8.86 -1.19
CA SER A 140 -9.08 7.74 -2.02
C SER A 140 -8.06 7.48 -3.11
N GLY A 141 -8.12 6.29 -3.70
CA GLY A 141 -7.18 5.92 -4.73
C GLY A 141 -7.52 4.59 -5.36
N THR A 142 -6.57 4.10 -6.14
CA THR A 142 -6.62 2.78 -6.78
C THR A 142 -5.24 2.15 -6.70
N ILE A 143 -5.22 0.84 -6.47
CA ILE A 143 -4.06 -0.01 -6.73
C ILE A 143 -4.40 -0.85 -7.93
N SER A 144 -3.57 -0.77 -8.96
CA SER A 144 -3.75 -1.53 -10.18
C SER A 144 -2.45 -2.20 -10.59
N GLY A 145 -2.53 -3.20 -11.44
CA GLY A 145 -1.34 -3.94 -11.84
C GLY A 145 -1.67 -5.15 -12.70
N VAL A 146 -0.65 -5.96 -12.94
CA VAL A 146 -0.78 -7.24 -13.65
C VAL A 146 -0.10 -8.30 -12.81
N ALA A 147 -0.86 -9.30 -12.37
CA ALA A 147 -0.33 -10.48 -11.71
C ALA A 147 0.06 -11.51 -12.77
N THR A 148 1.31 -11.93 -12.81
CA THR A 148 1.75 -13.03 -13.68
C THR A 148 1.86 -14.29 -12.84
N GLY A 149 1.25 -15.41 -13.26
CA GLY A 149 1.25 -16.67 -12.51
C GLY A 149 2.65 -17.28 -12.27
N THR A 150 3.73 -16.69 -12.77
CA THR A 150 5.10 -17.22 -12.68
C THR A 150 6.17 -16.14 -12.45
N GLY A 151 5.79 -14.88 -12.18
CA GLY A 151 6.73 -13.77 -12.24
C GLY A 151 6.31 -12.51 -11.48
N PRO A 152 7.16 -11.46 -11.50
CA PRO A 152 6.91 -10.24 -10.74
C PRO A 152 5.64 -9.52 -11.23
N ALA A 153 4.73 -9.26 -10.30
CA ALA A 153 3.57 -8.42 -10.57
C ALA A 153 4.01 -6.95 -10.73
N THR A 154 3.50 -6.28 -11.76
CA THR A 154 3.60 -4.81 -11.88
C THR A 154 2.56 -4.19 -10.95
N ILE A 155 2.93 -3.13 -10.21
CA ILE A 155 2.06 -2.45 -9.26
C ILE A 155 2.10 -0.95 -9.53
N ASN A 156 0.93 -0.37 -9.78
CA ASN A 156 0.71 1.06 -9.92
C ASN A 156 -0.21 1.52 -8.78
N VAL A 157 0.26 2.49 -8.01
CA VAL A 157 -0.51 3.10 -6.91
C VAL A 157 -0.83 4.53 -7.28
N ASN A 158 -2.12 4.84 -7.42
CA ASN A 158 -2.60 6.19 -7.69
C ASN A 158 -3.50 6.62 -6.54
N THR A 159 -3.18 7.73 -5.89
CA THR A 159 -3.98 8.27 -4.79
C THR A 159 -4.26 9.75 -4.99
N THR A 160 -5.48 10.16 -4.67
CA THR A 160 -5.86 11.56 -4.51
C THR A 160 -6.05 11.80 -3.02
N LEU A 161 -5.17 12.62 -2.43
CA LEU A 161 -5.35 13.05 -1.04
C LEU A 161 -6.58 13.96 -0.98
N GLY A 162 -7.54 13.64 -0.11
CA GLY A 162 -8.65 14.53 0.18
C GLY A 162 -8.14 15.78 0.87
N SER A 163 -8.89 16.88 0.74
CA SER A 163 -8.60 18.14 1.42
C SER A 163 -8.59 17.95 2.94
N TYR A 164 -7.63 18.59 3.60
CA TYR A 164 -7.63 18.79 5.05
C TYR A 164 -8.82 19.69 5.39
N SER A 165 -9.70 19.24 6.27
CA SER A 165 -10.56 20.17 7.00
C SER A 165 -9.74 20.65 8.21
N GLU A 166 -9.07 21.79 8.04
CA GLU A 166 -8.64 22.60 9.20
C GLU A 166 -9.84 23.28 9.84
#